data_AF-A0A565D6A3-F1
#
_entry.id   AF-A0A565D6A3-F1
#
_cell.length_a   1.000
_cell.length_b   1.000
_cell.length_c   1.000
_cell.angle_alpha   90.00
_cell.angle_beta   90.00
_cell.angle_gamma   90.00
#
_symmetry.space_group_name_H-M   'P 1'
#
loop_
_entity.id
_entity.type
_entity.pdbx_description
1 polymer ?
#
loop_
_entity_poly.entity_id
_entity_poly.type
_entity_poly.pdbx_seq_one_letter_code
_entity_poly.pdbx_strand_id
1 'polypeptide(L)'
;MKINRRSVLGAIGLVGVGTGAAFGSGAFSSTTAERAVEVNVFGAGVSDPGTDGVVSGLSEEEEDDLADDIAGNFVDVLVDASSPTVDIYNAAGNTSVSTDGTDVFPEKSGTYTNISTDYVSLVANDVTIVFGDEDGLPPNSNVNYTDFFAFVGNASNDFNVTFGDTNGGSILNKVDGKTVSSGATKTVTSGTTGNFVGANVKTGTADNSREQLDIRIEQSDSN
;
A
#
# COMPACT_ATOMS: atom_id res chain seq x y z
N MET A 1 -39.09 14.05 43.00
CA MET A 1 -38.15 13.17 42.27
C MET A 1 -38.44 13.30 40.78
N LYS A 2 -37.40 13.57 39.98
CA LYS A 2 -37.43 13.89 38.56
C LYS A 2 -37.34 12.59 37.76
N ILE A 3 -38.35 12.29 36.94
CA ILE A 3 -38.35 11.18 35.97
C ILE A 3 -37.95 11.75 34.61
N ASN A 4 -36.85 11.26 34.04
CA ASN A 4 -36.36 11.64 32.72
C ASN A 4 -37.14 10.92 31.61
N ARG A 5 -37.51 11.69 30.58
CA ARG A 5 -38.32 11.30 29.43
C ARG A 5 -37.50 10.46 28.45
N ARG A 6 -37.94 9.24 28.15
CA ARG A 6 -37.67 8.53 26.89
C ARG A 6 -38.86 8.76 25.97
N SER A 7 -38.63 9.38 24.83
CA SER A 7 -39.56 9.54 23.72
C SER A 7 -38.75 9.51 22.43
N VAL A 8 -39.20 9.02 21.28
CA VAL A 8 -40.39 8.27 20.87
C VAL A 8 -40.02 7.79 19.46
N LEU A 9 -40.38 6.55 19.14
CA LEU A 9 -40.27 5.97 17.81
C LEU A 9 -41.37 6.56 16.92
N GLY A 10 -41.02 7.09 15.75
CA GLY A 10 -41.97 7.66 14.79
C GLY A 10 -41.63 7.24 13.38
N ALA A 11 -42.13 6.07 12.98
CA ALA A 11 -42.27 5.67 11.59
C ALA A 11 -43.58 6.21 11.00
N ILE A 12 -43.65 6.20 9.67
CA ILE A 12 -44.82 6.29 8.76
C ILE A 12 -45.03 7.65 8.09
N GLY A 13 -44.92 7.64 6.76
CA GLY A 13 -45.34 8.70 5.85
C GLY A 13 -44.89 8.41 4.41
N LEU A 14 -45.37 7.34 3.77
CA LEU A 14 -46.50 7.29 2.82
C LEU A 14 -46.04 7.41 1.36
N VAL A 15 -46.29 6.33 0.62
CA VAL A 15 -46.07 6.14 -0.81
C VAL A 15 -46.91 7.14 -1.62
N GLY A 16 -46.24 7.94 -2.46
CA GLY A 16 -46.86 8.71 -3.53
C GLY A 16 -46.26 8.30 -4.87
N VAL A 17 -46.97 7.45 -5.60
CA VAL A 17 -46.66 7.12 -7.00
C VAL A 17 -47.22 8.25 -7.87
N GLY A 18 -46.35 9.00 -8.51
CA GLY A 18 -46.71 10.02 -9.49
C GLY A 18 -45.81 9.89 -10.71
N THR A 19 -46.41 9.51 -11.84
CA THR A 19 -45.77 9.43 -13.15
C THR A 19 -45.19 10.78 -13.56
N GLY A 20 -43.87 10.85 -13.68
CA GLY A 20 -43.15 11.92 -14.33
C GLY A 20 -41.86 11.35 -14.87
N ALA A 21 -41.82 11.07 -16.17
CA ALA A 21 -40.56 10.80 -16.85
C ALA A 21 -39.71 12.07 -16.79
N ALA A 22 -38.66 12.04 -15.97
CA ALA A 22 -37.51 12.91 -16.12
C ALA A 22 -36.35 12.02 -16.57
N PHE A 23 -36.24 11.82 -17.88
CA PHE A 23 -34.93 11.64 -18.49
C PHE A 23 -34.17 12.94 -18.26
N GLY A 24 -33.15 12.89 -17.41
CA GLY A 24 -32.31 14.03 -17.08
C GLY A 24 -30.99 13.55 -16.53
N SER A 25 -30.00 13.46 -17.42
CA SER A 25 -28.55 13.47 -17.19
C SER A 25 -28.00 12.53 -16.12
N GLY A 26 -27.19 11.57 -16.56
CA GLY A 26 -26.31 10.78 -15.70
C GLY A 26 -25.55 11.68 -14.73
N ALA A 27 -25.97 11.66 -13.47
CA ALA A 27 -25.14 12.05 -12.37
C ALA A 27 -24.13 10.92 -12.20
N PHE A 28 -22.92 11.13 -12.72
CA PHE A 28 -21.78 10.35 -12.25
C PHE A 28 -21.63 10.70 -10.76
N SER A 29 -22.15 9.83 -9.90
CA SER A 29 -21.76 9.82 -8.49
C SER A 29 -20.33 9.35 -8.47
N SER A 30 -19.37 10.28 -8.53
CA SER A 30 -17.98 9.97 -8.22
C SER A 30 -17.98 9.48 -6.77
N THR A 31 -17.79 8.19 -6.59
CA THR A 31 -17.63 7.57 -5.29
C THR A 31 -16.13 7.43 -5.11
N THR A 32 -15.57 8.38 -4.37
CA THR A 32 -14.18 8.36 -3.90
C THR A 32 -14.05 7.14 -2.97
N ALA A 33 -13.25 6.15 -3.36
CA ALA A 33 -13.20 4.85 -2.71
C ALA A 33 -11.77 4.56 -2.28
N GLU A 34 -11.44 5.01 -1.07
CA GLU A 34 -10.16 4.81 -0.41
C GLU A 34 -9.97 3.32 -0.05
N ARG A 35 -8.79 2.74 -0.34
CA ARG A 35 -8.48 1.34 -0.02
C ARG A 35 -7.09 1.20 0.55
N ALA A 36 -6.98 0.75 1.79
CA ALA A 36 -5.72 0.68 2.51
C ALA A 36 -5.19 -0.75 2.63
N VAL A 37 -3.90 -0.95 2.37
CA VAL A 37 -3.15 -2.16 2.70
C VAL A 37 -2.19 -1.85 3.86
N GLU A 38 -2.37 -2.52 5.00
CA GLU A 38 -1.47 -2.44 6.16
C GLU A 38 -0.29 -3.40 5.95
N VAL A 39 0.93 -2.87 5.94
CA VAL A 39 2.17 -3.62 5.75
C VAL A 39 2.97 -3.64 7.05
N ASN A 40 2.97 -4.78 7.76
CA ASN A 40 3.82 -4.94 8.94
C ASN A 40 5.19 -5.47 8.50
N VAL A 41 6.21 -4.62 8.48
CA VAL A 41 7.59 -5.07 8.23
C VAL A 41 8.48 -4.60 9.37
N PHE A 42 9.25 -5.55 9.92
CA PHE A 42 10.18 -5.30 11.02
C PHE A 42 11.43 -4.59 10.47
N GLY A 43 11.44 -3.25 10.49
CA GLY A 43 12.59 -2.38 10.18
C GLY A 43 13.01 -1.55 11.39
N ALA A 44 14.30 -1.26 11.51
CA ALA A 44 14.99 -0.78 12.72
C ALA A 44 14.40 0.52 13.32
N GLY A 45 14.46 0.62 14.66
CA GLY A 45 13.88 1.71 15.49
C GLY A 45 14.50 3.10 15.32
N VAL A 46 14.62 3.58 14.09
CA VAL A 46 14.87 4.98 13.71
C VAL A 46 13.53 5.55 13.25
N SER A 47 12.82 6.23 14.15
CA SER A 47 11.59 6.96 13.83
C SER A 47 11.93 8.45 13.81
N ASP A 48 11.43 9.20 12.82
CA ASP A 48 11.38 10.65 12.93
C ASP A 48 10.54 11.03 14.17
N PRO A 49 10.94 12.02 15.01
CA PRO A 49 10.10 12.55 16.07
C PRO A 49 8.74 13.15 15.64
N GLY A 50 8.39 13.15 14.35
CA GLY A 50 7.14 13.70 13.81
C GLY A 50 6.07 12.69 13.37
N THR A 51 6.44 11.50 12.89
CA THR A 51 5.48 10.52 12.34
C THR A 51 5.89 9.09 12.72
N ASP A 52 5.05 8.43 13.52
CA ASP A 52 5.28 7.06 13.97
C ASP A 52 5.37 6.10 12.78
N GLY A 53 6.41 5.25 12.74
CA GLY A 53 6.61 4.23 11.72
C GLY A 53 7.26 4.68 10.41
N VAL A 54 7.44 5.98 10.15
CA VAL A 54 8.09 6.48 8.92
C VAL A 54 9.52 6.93 9.21
N VAL A 55 10.45 6.48 8.39
CA VAL A 55 11.83 6.97 8.37
C VAL A 55 11.89 8.16 7.42
N SER A 56 12.11 9.35 7.96
CA SER A 56 12.30 10.57 7.17
C SER A 56 13.21 11.56 7.91
N GLY A 57 13.79 12.51 7.17
CA GLY A 57 14.60 13.58 7.75
C GLY A 57 15.91 13.12 8.39
N LEU A 58 16.40 11.95 7.99
CA LEU A 58 17.72 11.46 8.36
C LEU A 58 18.80 12.30 7.67
N SER A 59 20.01 12.30 8.23
CA SER A 59 21.17 12.78 7.48
C SER A 59 21.58 11.77 6.41
N GLU A 60 22.29 12.23 5.39
CA GLU A 60 22.83 11.39 4.30
C GLU A 60 23.61 10.17 4.85
N GLU A 61 24.38 10.35 5.93
CA GLU A 61 25.12 9.25 6.57
C GLU A 61 24.19 8.22 7.25
N GLU A 62 23.10 8.68 7.90
CA GLU A 62 22.14 7.80 8.59
C GLU A 62 21.27 7.03 7.60
N GLU A 63 20.87 7.66 6.50
CA GLU A 63 20.20 7.00 5.39
C GLU A 63 21.10 5.97 4.71
N ASP A 64 22.39 6.30 4.56
CA ASP A 64 23.36 5.39 3.99
C ASP A 64 23.54 4.12 4.84
N ASP A 65 23.63 4.28 6.16
CA ASP A 65 23.74 3.18 7.11
C ASP A 65 22.47 2.31 7.11
N LEU A 66 21.27 2.92 7.10
CA LEU A 66 20.02 2.17 7.07
C LEU A 66 19.87 1.35 5.80
N ALA A 67 20.14 1.95 4.64
CA ALA A 67 20.04 1.25 3.36
C ALA A 67 21.12 0.16 3.22
N ASP A 68 22.32 0.34 3.79
CA ASP A 68 23.31 -0.74 3.90
C ASP A 68 22.86 -1.85 4.84
N ASP A 69 22.23 -1.53 5.96
CA ASP A 69 21.74 -2.55 6.89
C ASP A 69 20.61 -3.38 6.26
N ILE A 70 19.70 -2.74 5.52
CA ILE A 70 18.62 -3.44 4.80
C ILE A 70 19.21 -4.30 3.68
N ALA A 71 19.88 -3.67 2.70
CA ALA A 71 20.38 -4.39 1.53
C ALA A 71 21.56 -5.32 1.86
N GLY A 72 22.27 -5.08 2.96
CA GLY A 72 23.39 -5.90 3.44
C GLY A 72 22.94 -7.19 4.14
N ASN A 73 21.75 -7.19 4.76
CA ASN A 73 21.24 -8.35 5.49
C ASN A 73 20.06 -9.05 4.80
N PHE A 74 19.22 -8.30 4.08
CA PHE A 74 17.98 -8.77 3.48
C PHE A 74 17.76 -8.15 2.09
N VAL A 75 16.56 -8.35 1.55
CA VAL A 75 16.05 -7.68 0.36
C VAL A 75 15.21 -6.49 0.78
N ASP A 76 15.39 -5.36 0.10
CA ASP A 76 14.43 -4.26 0.21
C ASP A 76 13.26 -4.47 -0.75
N VAL A 77 12.07 -4.16 -0.27
CA VAL A 77 10.81 -4.23 -1.02
C VAL A 77 10.28 -2.82 -1.13
N LEU A 78 10.21 -2.31 -2.35
CA LEU A 78 9.72 -0.96 -2.60
C LEU A 78 8.39 -0.97 -3.34
N VAL A 79 7.56 0.02 -3.08
CA VAL A 79 6.29 0.26 -3.77
C VAL A 79 6.33 1.56 -4.57
N ASP A 80 5.80 1.53 -5.79
CA ASP A 80 5.68 2.69 -6.68
C ASP A 80 4.47 3.56 -6.28
N ALA A 81 4.72 4.80 -5.90
CA ALA A 81 3.72 5.81 -5.59
C ALA A 81 3.58 6.89 -6.69
N SER A 82 4.19 6.71 -7.87
CA SER A 82 4.10 7.68 -8.97
C SER A 82 2.69 7.81 -9.59
N SER A 83 1.81 6.84 -9.32
CA SER A 83 0.44 6.90 -9.80
C SER A 83 -0.38 7.85 -8.93
N PRO A 84 -1.18 8.76 -9.52
CA PRO A 84 -2.03 9.67 -8.74
C PRO A 84 -3.19 8.96 -8.03
N THR A 85 -3.30 7.64 -8.19
CA THR A 85 -4.26 6.79 -7.48
C THR A 85 -3.59 5.96 -6.39
N VAL A 86 -2.34 6.25 -6.04
CA VAL A 86 -1.58 5.55 -5.00
C VAL A 86 -1.00 6.61 -4.07
N ASP A 87 -1.44 6.56 -2.82
CA ASP A 87 -0.97 7.44 -1.77
C ASP A 87 -0.35 6.60 -0.66
N ILE A 88 0.60 7.21 0.06
CA ILE A 88 1.28 6.58 1.19
C ILE A 88 0.82 7.29 2.44
N TYR A 89 0.24 6.50 3.34
CA TYR A 89 -0.23 6.95 4.64
C TYR A 89 0.64 6.35 5.74
N ASN A 90 0.60 6.95 6.93
CA ASN A 90 1.21 6.38 8.12
C ASN A 90 0.67 4.96 8.43
N ALA A 91 1.33 4.24 9.35
CA ALA A 91 0.91 2.89 9.77
C ALA A 91 -0.58 2.79 10.14
N ALA A 92 -1.13 3.81 10.80
CA ALA A 92 -2.54 3.86 11.18
C ALA A 92 -3.50 4.08 10.00
N GLY A 93 -2.99 4.45 8.83
CA GLY A 93 -3.74 4.77 7.61
C GLY A 93 -4.72 5.92 7.80
N ASN A 94 -4.32 6.95 8.56
CA ASN A 94 -5.18 8.10 8.88
C ASN A 94 -4.60 9.47 8.51
N THR A 95 -3.32 9.52 8.14
CA THR A 95 -2.62 10.73 7.72
C THR A 95 -1.78 10.39 6.50
N SER A 96 -1.99 11.09 5.39
CA SER A 96 -1.12 11.01 4.22
C SER A 96 0.27 11.53 4.60
N VAL A 97 1.29 10.74 4.29
CA VAL A 97 2.70 11.05 4.53
C VAL A 97 3.45 11.34 3.23
N SER A 98 2.96 10.82 2.10
CA SER A 98 3.43 11.18 0.76
C SER A 98 2.39 10.80 -0.30
N THR A 99 2.23 11.65 -1.31
CA THR A 99 1.30 11.43 -2.44
C THR A 99 2.01 10.96 -3.71
N ASP A 100 3.35 10.98 -3.72
CA ASP A 100 4.16 10.58 -4.88
C ASP A 100 5.40 9.74 -4.50
N GLY A 101 5.59 9.45 -3.21
CA GLY A 101 6.71 8.67 -2.68
C GLY A 101 8.02 9.45 -2.51
N THR A 102 8.14 10.65 -3.07
CA THR A 102 9.43 11.37 -3.11
C THR A 102 9.91 11.81 -1.73
N ASP A 103 8.99 12.18 -0.83
CA ASP A 103 9.30 12.61 0.54
C ASP A 103 9.78 11.46 1.46
N VAL A 104 9.62 10.21 1.02
CA VAL A 104 9.91 8.99 1.79
C VAL A 104 10.78 8.00 1.00
N PHE A 105 11.42 8.48 -0.07
CA PHE A 105 12.38 7.71 -0.84
C PHE A 105 13.68 7.53 -0.04
N PRO A 106 14.30 6.33 -0.01
CA PRO A 106 15.59 6.16 0.65
C PRO A 106 16.72 6.79 -0.19
N GLU A 107 17.33 7.90 0.26
CA GLU A 107 18.26 8.69 -0.60
C GLU A 107 19.68 8.10 -0.76
N LYS A 108 19.89 6.80 -0.47
CA LYS A 108 21.22 6.19 -0.61
C LYS A 108 21.75 6.23 -2.04
N SER A 109 22.88 6.93 -2.23
CA SER A 109 23.59 6.98 -3.50
C SER A 109 24.28 5.63 -3.80
N GLY A 110 23.67 4.79 -4.64
CA GLY A 110 24.26 3.54 -5.15
C GLY A 110 23.41 2.29 -4.97
N THR A 111 22.71 2.16 -3.84
CA THR A 111 21.86 1.00 -3.53
C THR A 111 20.60 0.99 -4.38
N TYR A 112 19.97 2.15 -4.56
CA TYR A 112 18.74 2.31 -5.34
C TYR A 112 19.00 2.77 -6.79
N THR A 113 20.15 2.38 -7.35
CA THR A 113 20.49 2.72 -8.73
C THR A 113 19.43 2.19 -9.71
N ASN A 114 18.94 3.08 -10.59
CA ASN A 114 17.88 2.81 -11.57
C ASN A 114 16.48 2.58 -10.97
N ILE A 115 16.25 2.97 -9.72
CA ILE A 115 14.92 3.07 -9.11
C ILE A 115 14.51 4.54 -9.11
N SER A 116 13.26 4.85 -9.49
CA SER A 116 12.75 6.22 -9.45
C SER A 116 12.61 6.69 -8.01
N THR A 117 12.71 7.99 -7.77
CA THR A 117 12.47 8.61 -6.46
C THR A 117 11.03 8.45 -5.97
N ASP A 118 10.13 7.96 -6.81
CA ASP A 118 8.71 7.78 -6.47
C ASP A 118 8.44 6.45 -5.75
N TYR A 119 9.50 5.71 -5.38
CA TYR A 119 9.41 4.41 -4.72
C TYR A 119 9.61 4.51 -3.21
N VAL A 120 8.82 3.78 -2.45
CA VAL A 120 8.87 3.81 -0.98
C VAL A 120 9.30 2.46 -0.46
N SER A 121 10.37 2.42 0.37
CA SER A 121 10.80 1.18 1.03
C SER A 121 9.78 0.78 2.09
N LEU A 122 9.19 -0.40 1.91
CA LEU A 122 8.30 -1.04 2.89
C LEU A 122 9.08 -1.70 4.02
N VAL A 123 10.39 -1.87 3.89
CA VAL A 123 11.24 -2.42 4.96
C VAL A 123 11.70 -1.31 5.90
N ALA A 124 12.01 -0.14 5.36
CA ALA A 124 12.36 1.03 6.16
C ALA A 124 11.13 1.66 6.83
N ASN A 125 9.94 1.57 6.21
CA ASN A 125 8.76 2.29 6.67
C ASN A 125 7.60 1.34 7.01
N ASP A 126 6.97 1.59 8.15
CA ASP A 126 5.66 1.06 8.54
C ASP A 126 4.57 2.00 8.02
N VAL A 127 4.06 1.67 6.83
CA VAL A 127 3.13 2.51 6.07
C VAL A 127 1.89 1.76 5.64
N THR A 128 0.83 2.51 5.39
CA THR A 128 -0.37 2.03 4.71
C THR A 128 -0.35 2.51 3.26
N ILE A 129 -0.45 1.58 2.31
CA ILE A 129 -0.63 1.94 0.90
C ILE A 129 -2.11 2.16 0.64
N VAL A 130 -2.48 3.36 0.17
CA VAL A 130 -3.86 3.74 -0.12
C VAL A 130 -4.09 3.85 -1.62
N PHE A 131 -5.12 3.17 -2.12
CA PHE A 131 -5.49 3.20 -3.52
C PHE A 131 -6.76 4.01 -3.76
N GLY A 132 -6.69 4.97 -4.69
CA GLY A 132 -7.81 5.77 -5.16
C GLY A 132 -8.38 6.69 -4.10
N ASP A 133 -7.51 7.34 -3.31
CA ASP A 133 -7.93 8.35 -2.34
C ASP A 133 -8.58 9.54 -3.05
N GLU A 134 -7.86 10.58 -3.48
CA GLU A 134 -8.52 11.74 -4.11
C GLU A 134 -9.15 11.42 -5.48
N ASP A 135 -8.44 10.61 -6.29
CA ASP A 135 -8.82 10.34 -7.68
C ASP A 135 -9.85 9.20 -7.84
N GLY A 136 -10.06 8.41 -6.79
CA GLY A 136 -10.93 7.23 -6.84
C GLY A 136 -10.37 6.09 -7.70
N LEU A 137 -11.02 4.92 -7.59
CA LEU A 137 -10.83 3.82 -8.54
C LEU A 137 -12.18 3.33 -9.07
N PRO A 138 -12.24 2.82 -10.31
CA PRO A 138 -13.47 2.24 -10.85
C PRO A 138 -14.01 1.15 -9.92
N PRO A 139 -15.31 1.14 -9.58
CA PRO A 139 -15.87 0.11 -8.70
C PRO A 139 -15.92 -1.25 -9.40
N ASN A 140 -15.89 -2.34 -8.62
CA ASN A 140 -15.98 -3.73 -9.11
C ASN A 140 -15.03 -4.07 -10.26
N SER A 141 -13.81 -3.56 -10.20
CA SER A 141 -12.83 -3.62 -11.27
C SER A 141 -11.53 -4.24 -10.78
N ASN A 142 -10.68 -4.61 -11.74
CA ASN A 142 -9.31 -5.03 -11.49
C ASN A 142 -8.43 -3.95 -12.10
N VAL A 143 -7.70 -3.22 -11.27
CA VAL A 143 -6.80 -2.14 -11.66
C VAL A 143 -5.38 -2.70 -11.68
N ASN A 144 -4.70 -2.56 -12.81
CA ASN A 144 -3.34 -3.04 -12.99
C ASN A 144 -2.35 -1.90 -12.83
N TYR A 145 -1.38 -2.09 -11.96
CA TYR A 145 -0.22 -1.21 -11.81
C TYR A 145 0.98 -1.94 -12.42
N THR A 146 1.61 -1.31 -13.41
CA THR A 146 2.82 -1.85 -14.03
C THR A 146 4.00 -1.46 -13.15
N ASP A 147 4.94 -2.37 -12.95
CA ASP A 147 6.16 -2.12 -12.16
C ASP A 147 5.91 -1.66 -10.71
N PHE A 148 4.73 -1.95 -10.17
CA PHE A 148 4.28 -1.49 -8.86
C PHE A 148 5.20 -1.84 -7.68
N PHE A 149 5.88 -2.98 -7.74
CA PHE A 149 6.90 -3.34 -6.77
C PHE A 149 8.27 -3.36 -7.42
N ALA A 150 9.28 -2.83 -6.73
CA ALA A 150 10.67 -3.02 -7.04
C ALA A 150 11.38 -3.75 -5.90
N PHE A 151 12.46 -4.45 -6.24
CA PHE A 151 13.29 -5.14 -5.26
C PHE A 151 14.74 -4.73 -5.39
N VAL A 152 15.37 -4.54 -4.24
CA VAL A 152 16.83 -4.40 -4.11
C VAL A 152 17.37 -5.65 -3.46
N GLY A 153 18.08 -6.45 -4.26
CA GLY A 153 18.67 -7.71 -3.85
C GLY A 153 19.85 -7.52 -2.91
N ASN A 154 19.98 -8.44 -1.97
CA ASN A 154 21.15 -8.53 -1.11
C ASN A 154 22.43 -8.78 -1.92
N ALA A 155 23.60 -8.37 -1.43
CA ALA A 155 24.86 -8.59 -2.16
C ALA A 155 25.28 -10.06 -2.31
N SER A 156 24.83 -10.97 -1.42
CA SER A 156 25.43 -12.30 -1.26
C SER A 156 24.46 -13.48 -1.41
N ASN A 157 23.18 -13.30 -1.10
CA ASN A 157 22.21 -14.39 -1.10
C ASN A 157 20.96 -14.02 -1.91
N ASP A 158 20.38 -15.04 -2.55
CA ASP A 158 19.07 -14.91 -3.16
C ASP A 158 17.99 -15.02 -2.07
N PHE A 159 16.87 -14.34 -2.26
CA PHE A 159 15.74 -14.37 -1.33
C PHE A 159 14.42 -14.56 -2.07
N ASN A 160 13.48 -15.21 -1.39
CA ASN A 160 12.08 -15.27 -1.78
C ASN A 160 11.29 -14.23 -0.99
N VAL A 161 10.62 -13.34 -1.71
CA VAL A 161 9.64 -12.41 -1.16
C VAL A 161 8.24 -12.97 -1.44
N THR A 162 7.52 -13.33 -0.39
CA THR A 162 6.16 -13.88 -0.47
C THR A 162 5.15 -12.85 0.02
N PHE A 163 4.21 -12.49 -0.84
CA PHE A 163 3.07 -11.64 -0.54
C PHE A 163 1.86 -12.51 -0.20
N GLY A 164 1.31 -12.31 0.98
CA GLY A 164 0.11 -12.97 1.47
C GLY A 164 0.35 -14.31 2.17
N ASP A 165 -0.38 -15.34 1.76
CA ASP A 165 -0.56 -16.63 2.47
C ASP A 165 -1.53 -16.54 3.66
N THR A 166 -1.12 -15.91 4.77
CA THR A 166 -1.99 -15.78 5.96
C THR A 166 -2.93 -14.59 5.85
N ASN A 167 -2.41 -13.38 5.59
CA ASN A 167 -3.20 -12.16 5.39
C ASN A 167 -2.95 -11.55 4.00
N GLY A 168 -4.02 -11.13 3.32
CA GLY A 168 -3.96 -10.39 2.06
C GLY A 168 -4.71 -11.08 0.92
N GLY A 169 -4.76 -10.43 -0.25
CA GLY A 169 -5.35 -11.01 -1.46
C GLY A 169 -6.79 -10.62 -1.74
N SER A 170 -7.40 -9.81 -0.88
CA SER A 170 -8.76 -9.31 -1.06
C SER A 170 -8.81 -8.02 -1.89
N ILE A 171 -7.83 -7.13 -1.64
CA ILE A 171 -7.58 -5.86 -2.32
C ILE A 171 -6.37 -6.04 -3.23
N LEU A 172 -5.16 -6.25 -2.71
CA LEU A 172 -3.98 -6.59 -3.53
C LEU A 172 -4.07 -8.07 -3.89
N ASN A 173 -4.73 -8.41 -5.00
CA ASN A 173 -5.06 -9.80 -5.30
C ASN A 173 -3.96 -10.54 -6.08
N LYS A 174 -3.06 -9.80 -6.75
CA LYS A 174 -1.94 -10.38 -7.48
C LYS A 174 -0.68 -9.53 -7.40
N VAL A 175 0.45 -10.21 -7.37
CA VAL A 175 1.80 -9.65 -7.55
C VAL A 175 2.55 -10.55 -8.52
N ASP A 176 3.23 -9.97 -9.52
CA ASP A 176 3.96 -10.72 -10.55
C ASP A 176 3.07 -11.77 -11.26
N GLY A 177 1.79 -11.41 -11.46
CA GLY A 177 0.77 -12.29 -12.05
C GLY A 177 0.30 -13.46 -11.17
N LYS A 178 0.91 -13.67 -9.99
CA LYS A 178 0.57 -14.73 -9.03
C LYS A 178 -0.44 -14.25 -8.00
N THR A 179 -1.27 -15.14 -7.48
CA THR A 179 -2.34 -14.82 -6.53
C THR A 179 -1.80 -14.64 -5.11
N VAL A 180 -2.10 -13.50 -4.49
CA VAL A 180 -1.62 -13.12 -3.14
C VAL A 180 -2.25 -13.96 -2.03
N SER A 181 -3.55 -14.26 -2.13
CA SER A 181 -4.24 -15.11 -1.13
C SER A 181 -3.73 -16.55 -1.06
N SER A 182 -2.80 -16.94 -1.93
CA SER A 182 -2.11 -18.24 -1.92
C SER A 182 -0.58 -18.10 -1.78
N GLY A 183 -0.08 -16.95 -1.34
CA GLY A 183 1.36 -16.70 -1.19
C GLY A 183 2.06 -16.41 -2.52
N ALA A 184 1.80 -15.25 -3.12
CA ALA A 184 2.46 -14.84 -4.36
C ALA A 184 3.96 -14.63 -4.09
N THR A 185 4.81 -15.48 -4.66
CA THR A 185 6.25 -15.47 -4.36
C THR A 185 7.08 -14.96 -5.54
N LYS A 186 8.05 -14.09 -5.25
CA LYS A 186 9.05 -13.58 -6.17
C LYS A 186 10.45 -13.88 -5.64
N THR A 187 11.26 -14.57 -6.44
CA THR A 187 12.69 -14.71 -6.15
C THR A 187 13.43 -13.46 -6.60
N VAL A 188 14.23 -12.91 -5.69
CA VAL A 188 15.10 -11.76 -5.88
C VAL A 188 16.53 -12.26 -5.80
N THR A 189 17.23 -12.15 -6.92
CA THR A 189 18.61 -12.62 -7.04
C THR A 189 19.56 -11.61 -6.40
N SER A 190 20.60 -12.15 -5.76
CA SER A 190 21.67 -11.36 -5.17
C SER A 190 22.33 -10.40 -6.18
N GLY A 191 22.72 -9.22 -5.69
CA GLY A 191 23.39 -8.18 -6.46
C GLY A 191 22.53 -7.55 -7.57
N THR A 192 21.22 -7.80 -7.59
CA THR A 192 20.30 -7.17 -8.56
C THR A 192 19.57 -5.99 -7.94
N THR A 193 19.51 -4.87 -8.66
CA THR A 193 18.69 -3.71 -8.32
C THR A 193 17.64 -3.50 -9.42
N GLY A 194 16.46 -2.98 -9.07
CA GLY A 194 15.42 -2.66 -10.05
C GLY A 194 14.76 -3.89 -10.68
N ASN A 195 14.48 -4.94 -9.90
CA ASN A 195 13.65 -6.05 -10.36
C ASN A 195 12.18 -5.67 -10.24
N PHE A 196 11.61 -5.08 -11.28
CA PHE A 196 10.24 -4.56 -11.25
C PHE A 196 9.19 -5.64 -11.51
N VAL A 197 8.08 -5.61 -10.76
CA VAL A 197 6.92 -6.48 -10.98
C VAL A 197 5.62 -5.69 -10.83
N GLY A 198 4.64 -6.04 -11.68
CA GLY A 198 3.32 -5.43 -11.60
C GLY A 198 2.45 -6.02 -10.49
N ALA A 199 1.40 -5.28 -10.15
CA ALA A 199 0.38 -5.66 -9.18
C ALA A 199 -1.04 -5.50 -9.74
N ASN A 200 -1.98 -6.27 -9.18
CA ASN A 200 -3.40 -6.07 -9.43
C ASN A 200 -4.14 -5.75 -8.13
N VAL A 201 -4.92 -4.67 -8.20
CA VAL A 201 -5.80 -4.23 -7.12
C VAL A 201 -7.23 -4.50 -7.53
N LYS A 202 -7.93 -5.27 -6.70
CA LYS A 202 -9.35 -5.55 -6.85
C LYS A 202 -10.15 -4.52 -6.08
N THR A 203 -11.05 -3.85 -6.79
CA THR A 203 -12.00 -2.92 -6.20
C THR A 203 -13.35 -3.59 -6.01
N GLY A 204 -13.98 -3.36 -4.86
CA GLY A 204 -15.35 -3.80 -4.57
C GLY A 204 -16.38 -2.69 -4.75
N THR A 205 -17.57 -2.88 -4.16
CA THR A 205 -18.61 -1.83 -4.01
C THR A 205 -18.58 -1.11 -2.68
N ALA A 206 -17.78 -1.59 -1.71
CA ALA A 206 -17.68 -0.97 -0.41
C ALA A 206 -16.57 0.09 -0.41
N ASP A 207 -16.89 1.26 0.12
CA ASP A 207 -15.93 2.34 0.36
C ASP A 207 -15.07 1.99 1.59
N ASN A 208 -13.86 2.55 1.64
CA ASN A 208 -12.95 2.47 2.79
C ASN A 208 -12.63 1.02 3.22
N SER A 209 -12.45 0.14 2.23
CA SER A 209 -12.06 -1.25 2.50
C SER A 209 -10.60 -1.30 2.90
N ARG A 210 -10.27 -2.06 3.95
CA ARG A 210 -8.90 -2.28 4.41
C ARG A 210 -8.54 -3.75 4.31
N GLU A 211 -7.29 -4.05 4.00
CA GLU A 211 -6.72 -5.38 4.21
C GLU A 211 -5.38 -5.30 4.92
N GLN A 212 -5.08 -6.33 5.70
CA GLN A 212 -3.72 -6.58 6.15
C GLN A 212 -3.02 -7.41 5.08
N LEU A 213 -1.75 -7.09 4.82
CA LEU A 213 -0.90 -7.84 3.91
C LEU A 213 0.33 -8.31 4.67
N ASP A 214 0.54 -9.62 4.66
CA ASP A 214 1.80 -10.18 5.12
C ASP A 214 2.80 -10.16 3.96
N ILE A 215 4.01 -9.66 4.23
CA ILE A 215 5.16 -9.79 3.33
C ILE A 215 6.23 -10.56 4.09
N ARG A 216 6.60 -11.73 3.58
CA ARG A 216 7.63 -12.59 4.18
C ARG A 216 8.86 -12.62 3.28
N ILE A 217 10.03 -12.37 3.86
CA ILE A 217 11.32 -12.38 3.18
C ILE A 217 12.15 -13.51 3.78
N GLU A 218 12.52 -14.47 2.94
CA GLU A 218 13.29 -15.66 3.36
C GLU A 218 14.43 -15.89 2.39
N GLN A 219 15.60 -16.27 2.91
CA GLN A 219 16.71 -16.68 2.05
C GLN A 219 16.28 -17.87 1.18
N SER A 220 16.58 -17.81 -0.11
CA SER A 220 16.31 -18.91 -1.03
C SER A 220 17.27 -20.06 -0.76
N ASP A 221 16.72 -21.27 -0.64
CA ASP A 221 17.53 -22.48 -0.50
C ASP A 221 18.42 -22.66 -1.74
N SER A 222 19.72 -22.86 -1.52
CA SER A 222 20.66 -23.21 -2.58
C SER A 222 20.38 -24.65 -3.01
N ASN A 223 19.90 -24.86 -4.24
CA ASN A 223 19.90 -26.19 -4.86
C ASN A 223 21.31 -26.58 -5.33
#